data_AF-A0A9P5MCT3-F1
#
_entry.id   AF-A0A9P5MCT3-F1
#
_cell.length_a   1.000
_cell.length_b   1.000
_cell.length_c   1.000
_cell.angle_alpha   90.00
_cell.angle_beta   90.00
_cell.angle_gamma   90.00
#
_symmetry.space_group_name_H-M   'P 1'
#
loop_
_entity.id
_entity.type
_entity.pdbx_description
1 polymer ?
#
loop_
_entity_poly.entity_id
_entity_poly.type
_entity_poly.pdbx_seq_one_letter_code
_entity_poly.pdbx_strand_id
1 'polypeptide(L)'
;MCFPELFSMSGWFLNPYEGGWSQKDKLEMGELVMKLTKGMALDPFCKIPWSEVAKQLGGCSVNDCITRWEALYPKLKSGGMKPRWGPLQSYYLVHHLRSLNLPRESDVDWRTIVAQTSSWNFWTHYKTAQKYRSLKKWIVGAEELSFPQVLRTLAKEFSAPPSPSVKSHRKKILRYEHKAQ
;
A
#
# COMPACT_ATOMS: atom_id res chain seq x y z
N MET A 1 -34.37 2.03 3.89
CA MET A 1 -34.20 2.55 5.26
C MET A 1 -32.86 2.05 5.80
N CYS A 2 -32.22 2.87 6.66
CA CYS A 2 -30.89 2.70 7.28
C CYS A 2 -29.67 3.11 6.44
N PHE A 3 -29.46 4.42 6.29
CA PHE A 3 -28.10 4.98 6.28
C PHE A 3 -27.64 5.03 7.74
N PRO A 4 -26.55 4.35 8.14
CA PRO A 4 -26.00 4.56 9.46
C PRO A 4 -25.31 5.93 9.50
N GLU A 5 -25.76 6.76 10.43
CA GLU A 5 -25.07 7.95 10.91
C GLU A 5 -23.63 7.61 11.30
N LEU A 6 -22.67 7.85 10.41
CA LEU A 6 -21.24 7.73 10.73
C LEU A 6 -20.41 8.80 10.00
N PHE A 7 -20.86 10.04 9.97
CA PHE A 7 -19.98 11.14 9.57
C PHE A 7 -20.20 12.37 10.45
N SER A 8 -19.80 12.24 11.73
CA SER A 8 -19.48 13.42 12.54
C SER A 8 -18.26 14.09 11.90
N MET A 9 -18.50 15.15 11.12
CA MET A 9 -17.51 15.99 10.44
C MET A 9 -16.65 16.83 11.42
N SER A 10 -16.44 16.38 12.65
CA SER A 10 -15.70 17.10 13.70
C SER A 10 -14.26 16.60 13.90
N GLY A 11 -13.85 15.51 13.24
CA GLY A 11 -12.54 14.88 13.41
C GLY A 11 -11.46 15.22 12.36
N TRP A 12 -11.65 16.26 11.53
CA TRP A 12 -10.76 16.60 10.40
C TRP A 12 -9.45 17.30 10.79
N PHE A 13 -8.96 17.14 12.01
CA PHE A 13 -7.70 17.76 12.46
C PHE A 13 -6.50 16.94 11.99
N LEU A 14 -6.14 17.11 10.71
CA LEU A 14 -4.89 16.60 10.13
C LEU A 14 -3.96 17.75 9.76
N ASN A 15 -2.77 17.67 10.36
CA ASN A 15 -1.58 18.55 10.30
C ASN A 15 -1.34 19.26 8.93
N PRO A 16 -1.13 20.60 8.90
CA PRO A 16 -1.04 21.40 7.66
C PRO A 16 0.23 21.22 6.81
N TYR A 17 1.23 20.46 7.25
CA TYR A 17 2.54 20.37 6.57
C TYR A 17 2.82 18.98 5.96
N GLU A 18 2.17 18.65 4.84
CA GLU A 18 2.72 17.70 3.85
C GLU A 18 2.54 18.37 2.49
N GLY A 19 3.67 18.79 1.90
CA GLY A 19 3.75 19.81 0.85
C GLY A 19 2.86 19.61 -0.37
N GLY A 20 2.25 20.71 -0.80
CA GLY A 20 1.70 20.92 -2.14
C GLY A 20 0.20 21.12 -2.21
N TRP A 21 -0.59 20.59 -1.27
CA TRP A 21 -2.05 20.66 -1.30
C TRP A 21 -2.64 21.24 -0.02
N SER A 22 -3.53 22.21 -0.21
CA SER A 22 -4.25 22.82 0.89
C SER A 22 -5.16 21.79 1.56
N GLN A 23 -5.56 22.06 2.80
CA GLN A 23 -6.51 21.18 3.49
C GLN A 23 -7.85 21.11 2.73
N LYS A 24 -8.22 22.20 2.05
CA LYS A 24 -9.41 22.29 1.19
C LYS A 24 -9.34 21.29 0.03
N ASP A 25 -8.21 21.22 -0.66
CA ASP A 25 -8.05 20.32 -1.80
C ASP A 25 -8.19 18.85 -1.37
N LYS A 26 -7.62 18.50 -0.19
CA LYS A 26 -7.73 17.15 0.39
C LYS A 26 -9.19 16.78 0.72
N LEU A 27 -9.93 17.73 1.28
CA LEU A 27 -11.37 17.60 1.57
C LEU A 27 -12.17 17.39 0.27
N GLU A 28 -11.98 18.26 -0.70
CA GLU A 28 -12.67 18.24 -2.00
C GLU A 28 -12.42 16.92 -2.74
N MET A 29 -11.16 16.44 -2.75
CA MET A 29 -10.83 15.14 -3.30
C MET A 29 -11.49 13.98 -2.55
N GLY A 30 -11.52 14.04 -1.22
CA GLY A 30 -12.22 13.08 -0.36
C GLY A 30 -13.69 12.96 -0.73
N GLU A 31 -14.38 14.09 -0.74
CA GLU A 31 -15.81 14.18 -1.07
C GLU A 31 -16.09 13.74 -2.51
N LEU A 32 -15.29 14.19 -3.47
CA LEU A 32 -15.44 13.83 -4.87
C LEU A 32 -15.28 12.33 -5.11
N VAL A 33 -14.23 11.73 -4.56
CA VAL A 33 -13.98 10.29 -4.70
C VAL A 33 -15.08 9.48 -4.00
N MET A 34 -15.55 9.91 -2.84
CA MET A 34 -16.70 9.29 -2.16
C MET A 34 -17.99 9.41 -2.99
N LYS A 35 -18.25 10.58 -3.59
CA LYS A 35 -19.42 10.81 -4.44
C LYS A 35 -19.40 9.93 -5.69
N LEU A 36 -18.28 9.90 -6.40
CA LEU A 36 -18.12 9.13 -7.64
C LEU A 36 -18.16 7.61 -7.41
N THR A 37 -17.80 7.16 -6.21
CA THR A 37 -17.84 5.74 -5.80
C THR A 37 -19.10 5.35 -5.02
N LYS A 38 -20.08 6.24 -4.89
CA LYS A 38 -21.31 6.02 -4.10
C LYS A 38 -21.02 5.58 -2.66
N GLY A 39 -19.98 6.14 -2.05
CA GLY A 39 -19.55 5.86 -0.68
C GLY A 39 -18.65 4.62 -0.53
N MET A 40 -18.34 3.89 -1.61
CA MET A 40 -17.50 2.70 -1.55
C MET A 40 -15.99 2.99 -1.62
N ALA A 41 -15.56 4.25 -1.72
CA ALA A 41 -14.14 4.59 -1.88
C ALA A 41 -13.20 4.13 -0.75
N LEU A 42 -13.74 3.79 0.43
CA LEU A 42 -12.97 3.20 1.53
C LEU A 42 -12.81 1.67 1.43
N ASP A 43 -13.49 1.05 0.47
CA ASP A 43 -13.30 -0.34 0.08
C ASP A 43 -12.01 -0.46 -0.78
N PRO A 44 -11.04 -1.29 -0.36
CA PRO A 44 -9.80 -1.51 -1.13
C PRO A 44 -10.02 -2.07 -2.55
N PHE A 45 -11.20 -2.62 -2.85
CA PHE A 45 -11.58 -3.15 -4.17
C PHE A 45 -12.36 -2.15 -5.03
N CYS A 46 -12.71 -0.99 -4.48
CA CYS A 46 -13.47 0.00 -5.21
C CYS A 46 -12.68 0.51 -6.43
N LYS A 47 -13.30 0.43 -7.61
CA LYS A 47 -12.76 1.02 -8.84
C LYS A 47 -13.08 2.51 -8.85
N ILE A 48 -12.11 3.32 -8.46
CA ILE A 48 -12.22 4.79 -8.50
C ILE A 48 -12.04 5.25 -9.96
N PRO A 49 -12.99 6.02 -10.53
CA PRO A 49 -12.90 6.52 -11.91
C PRO A 49 -11.94 7.71 -11.99
N TRP A 50 -10.63 7.44 -11.98
CA TRP A 50 -9.59 8.48 -11.87
C TRP A 50 -9.62 9.54 -12.96
N SER A 51 -10.00 9.19 -14.19
CA SER A 51 -10.13 10.15 -15.29
C SER A 51 -11.20 11.21 -14.99
N GLU A 52 -12.30 10.81 -14.37
CA GLU A 52 -13.38 11.73 -13.97
C GLU A 52 -12.99 12.54 -12.74
N VAL A 53 -12.29 11.92 -11.78
CA VAL A 53 -11.71 12.61 -10.61
C VAL A 53 -10.78 13.74 -11.05
N ALA A 54 -9.85 13.46 -11.97
CA ALA A 54 -8.89 14.44 -12.48
C ALA A 54 -9.58 15.58 -13.25
N LYS A 55 -10.60 15.24 -14.05
CA LYS A 55 -11.39 16.21 -14.81
C LYS A 55 -12.16 17.17 -13.90
N GLN A 56 -12.76 16.67 -12.82
CA GLN A 56 -13.56 17.49 -11.90
C GLN A 56 -12.70 18.30 -10.92
N LEU A 57 -11.58 17.76 -10.43
CA LEU A 57 -10.65 18.51 -9.58
C LEU A 57 -9.94 19.64 -10.34
N GLY A 58 -9.60 19.41 -11.62
CA GLY A 58 -8.80 20.35 -12.41
C GLY A 58 -7.35 20.45 -11.91
N GLY A 59 -6.42 20.76 -12.82
CA GLY A 59 -5.02 21.02 -12.45
C GLY A 59 -4.22 19.84 -11.85
N CYS A 60 -4.75 18.61 -11.86
CA CYS A 60 -4.00 17.38 -11.56
C CYS A 60 -4.09 16.36 -12.69
N SER A 61 -2.97 15.72 -13.02
CA SER A 61 -3.00 14.55 -13.90
C SER A 61 -3.59 13.35 -13.14
N VAL A 62 -4.12 12.35 -13.86
CA VAL A 62 -4.64 11.11 -13.27
C VAL A 62 -3.64 10.48 -12.29
N ASN A 63 -2.36 10.44 -12.65
CA ASN A 63 -1.30 9.89 -11.81
C ASN A 63 -1.06 10.70 -10.54
N ASP A 64 -1.15 12.04 -10.62
CA ASP A 64 -1.05 12.91 -9.46
C ASP A 64 -2.23 12.69 -8.53
N CYS A 65 -3.45 12.62 -9.08
CA CYS A 65 -4.64 12.37 -8.28
C CYS A 65 -4.57 10.96 -7.63
N ILE A 66 -4.12 9.91 -8.32
CA ILE A 66 -3.86 8.58 -7.71
C ILE A 66 -2.87 8.71 -6.55
N THR A 67 -1.71 9.32 -6.79
CA THR A 67 -0.64 9.46 -5.79
C THR A 67 -1.13 10.21 -4.55
N ARG A 68 -1.93 11.26 -4.74
CA ARG A 68 -2.55 12.05 -3.67
C ARG A 68 -3.56 11.23 -2.88
N TRP A 69 -4.44 10.49 -3.56
CA TRP A 69 -5.41 9.63 -2.89
C TRP A 69 -4.70 8.60 -2.03
N GLU A 70 -3.64 7.99 -2.53
CA GLU A 70 -2.88 7.00 -1.78
C GLU A 70 -2.21 7.54 -0.52
N ALA A 71 -1.94 8.84 -0.46
CA ALA A 71 -1.46 9.51 0.75
C ALA A 71 -2.61 9.84 1.72
N LEU A 72 -3.81 10.09 1.19
CA LEU A 72 -5.00 10.48 1.93
C LEU A 72 -5.80 9.29 2.48
N TYR A 73 -6.06 8.27 1.66
CA TYR A 73 -6.88 7.08 1.96
C TYR A 73 -6.50 6.37 3.27
N PRO A 74 -5.22 6.09 3.55
CA PRO A 74 -4.86 5.44 4.82
C PRO A 74 -5.22 6.30 6.03
N LYS A 75 -5.09 7.63 5.92
CA LYS A 75 -5.46 8.57 6.99
C LYS A 75 -6.97 8.63 7.18
N LEU A 76 -7.74 8.62 6.10
CA LEU A 76 -9.20 8.58 6.15
C LEU A 76 -9.68 7.29 6.82
N LYS A 77 -9.12 6.14 6.45
CA LYS A 77 -9.52 4.84 6.98
C LYS A 77 -9.11 4.61 8.44
N SER A 78 -8.02 5.22 8.87
CA SER A 78 -7.45 5.04 10.22
C SER A 78 -7.78 6.20 11.17
N GLY A 79 -8.79 7.03 10.88
CA GLY A 79 -9.20 8.13 11.76
C GLY A 79 -8.09 9.16 12.03
N GLY A 80 -7.21 9.37 11.05
CA GLY A 80 -6.09 10.31 11.13
C GLY A 80 -4.74 9.69 11.55
N MET A 81 -4.69 8.45 12.03
CA MET A 81 -3.42 7.76 12.26
C MET A 81 -2.83 7.28 10.93
N LYS A 82 -1.54 7.54 10.67
CA LYS A 82 -0.86 7.04 9.47
C LYS A 82 -0.37 5.61 9.76
N PRO A 83 -0.99 4.54 9.23
CA PRO A 83 -0.48 3.19 9.44
C PRO A 83 0.96 3.12 8.91
N ARG A 84 1.87 2.55 9.69
CA ARG A 84 3.28 2.39 9.29
C ARG A 84 3.49 0.99 8.77
N TRP A 85 4.09 0.87 7.59
CA TRP A 85 4.56 -0.42 7.09
C TRP A 85 5.76 -0.86 7.92
N GLY A 86 5.56 -1.86 8.77
CA GLY A 86 6.58 -2.42 9.64
C GLY A 86 7.17 -3.72 9.10
N PRO A 87 8.14 -4.31 9.81
CA PRO A 87 8.76 -5.56 9.41
C PRO A 87 7.77 -6.74 9.43
N LEU A 88 6.70 -6.66 10.24
CA LEU A 88 5.69 -7.71 10.35
C LEU A 88 4.85 -7.78 9.07
N GLN A 89 4.50 -6.63 8.50
CA GLN A 89 3.81 -6.57 7.21
C GLN A 89 4.72 -7.08 6.08
N SER A 90 6.01 -6.77 6.11
CA SER A 90 6.97 -7.34 5.14
C SER A 90 7.08 -8.86 5.26
N TYR A 91 7.12 -9.39 6.49
CA TYR A 91 7.10 -10.83 6.74
C TYR A 91 5.87 -11.49 6.10
N TYR A 92 4.67 -11.02 6.43
CA TYR A 92 3.44 -11.57 5.87
C TYR A 92 3.40 -11.48 4.34
N LEU A 93 3.87 -10.37 3.76
CA LEU A 93 3.92 -10.19 2.30
C LEU A 93 4.80 -11.21 1.60
N VAL A 94 6.01 -11.40 2.10
CA VAL A 94 6.97 -12.29 1.48
C VAL A 94 6.51 -13.74 1.56
N HIS A 95 6.01 -14.17 2.72
CA HIS A 95 5.52 -15.55 2.89
C HIS A 95 4.25 -15.82 2.10
N HIS A 96 3.34 -14.85 2.03
CA HIS A 96 2.13 -14.98 1.23
C HIS A 96 2.44 -15.06 -0.28
N LEU A 97 3.29 -14.16 -0.79
CA LEU A 97 3.74 -14.23 -2.20
C LEU A 97 4.44 -15.54 -2.51
N ARG A 98 5.24 -16.06 -1.58
CA ARG A 98 5.91 -17.36 -1.72
C ARG A 98 4.92 -18.53 -1.72
N SER A 99 3.87 -18.49 -0.92
CA SER A 99 2.84 -19.56 -0.89
C SER A 99 2.02 -19.63 -2.18
N LEU A 100 1.90 -18.52 -2.91
CA LEU A 100 1.22 -18.51 -4.21
C LEU A 100 2.02 -19.24 -5.31
N ASN A 101 3.32 -19.49 -5.08
CA ASN A 101 4.22 -20.23 -5.97
C ASN A 101 4.14 -19.80 -7.45
N LEU A 102 3.98 -18.50 -7.70
CA LEU A 102 3.83 -17.96 -9.05
C LEU A 102 5.18 -17.95 -9.80
N PRO A 103 5.20 -18.22 -11.11
CA PRO A 103 6.44 -18.25 -11.88
C PRO A 103 6.99 -16.84 -12.15
N ARG A 104 6.12 -15.83 -12.30
CA ARG A 104 6.52 -14.45 -12.64
C ARG A 104 5.86 -13.42 -11.73
N GLU A 105 6.55 -12.29 -11.57
CA GLU A 105 6.05 -11.13 -10.81
C GLU A 105 4.80 -10.50 -11.46
N SER A 106 4.67 -10.59 -12.79
CA SER A 106 3.52 -10.07 -13.55
C SER A 106 2.22 -10.82 -13.25
N ASP A 107 2.32 -12.06 -12.81
CA ASP A 107 1.17 -12.94 -12.58
C ASP A 107 0.55 -12.68 -11.18
N VAL A 108 1.14 -11.76 -10.40
CA VAL A 108 0.68 -11.40 -9.05
C VAL A 108 -0.57 -10.53 -9.12
N ASP A 109 -1.70 -11.07 -8.68
CA ASP A 109 -2.90 -10.26 -8.42
C ASP A 109 -2.82 -9.59 -7.04
N TRP A 110 -2.32 -8.35 -7.03
CA TRP A 110 -2.18 -7.53 -5.83
C TRP A 110 -3.51 -7.20 -5.14
N ARG A 111 -4.65 -7.31 -5.83
CA ARG A 111 -5.97 -7.10 -5.21
C ARG A 111 -6.30 -8.27 -4.31
N THR A 112 -6.18 -9.49 -4.83
CA THR A 112 -6.43 -10.72 -4.07
C THR A 112 -5.56 -10.79 -2.80
N ILE A 113 -4.29 -10.38 -2.88
CA ILE A 113 -3.38 -10.34 -1.73
C ILE A 113 -3.90 -9.44 -0.60
N VAL A 114 -4.38 -8.25 -0.94
CA VAL A 114 -4.95 -7.31 0.05
C VAL A 114 -6.26 -7.86 0.63
N ALA A 115 -7.06 -8.58 -0.18
CA ALA A 115 -8.32 -9.19 0.26
C ALA A 115 -8.12 -10.29 1.30
N GLN A 116 -7.10 -11.13 1.09
CA GLN A 116 -6.85 -12.30 1.92
C GLN A 116 -6.22 -11.93 3.27
N THR A 117 -5.68 -10.72 3.41
CA THR A 117 -5.02 -10.28 4.65
C THR A 117 -5.87 -9.24 5.38
N SER A 118 -6.63 -9.66 6.40
CA SER A 118 -7.56 -8.81 7.15
C SER A 118 -6.91 -7.55 7.77
N SER A 119 -5.66 -7.67 8.22
CA SER A 119 -4.89 -6.54 8.79
C SER A 119 -4.37 -5.53 7.76
N TRP A 120 -4.58 -5.79 6.47
CA TRP A 120 -4.07 -4.97 5.36
C TRP A 120 -5.15 -4.19 4.63
N ASN A 121 -6.38 -4.20 5.15
CA ASN A 121 -7.47 -3.37 4.66
C ASN A 121 -7.11 -1.87 4.53
N PHE A 122 -6.08 -1.40 5.25
CA PHE A 122 -5.52 -0.04 5.16
C PHE A 122 -4.65 0.23 3.92
N TRP A 123 -4.10 -0.79 3.29
CA TRP A 123 -3.17 -0.66 2.17
C TRP A 123 -3.89 -0.91 0.85
N THR A 124 -3.66 -0.05 -0.15
CA THR A 124 -4.13 -0.29 -1.51
C THR A 124 -3.27 -1.37 -2.18
N HIS A 125 -3.83 -2.06 -3.17
CA HIS A 125 -3.10 -3.05 -3.97
C HIS A 125 -1.82 -2.46 -4.61
N TYR A 126 -1.87 -1.21 -5.08
CA TYR A 126 -0.70 -0.51 -5.61
C TYR A 126 0.37 -0.25 -4.53
N LYS A 127 -0.03 0.19 -3.33
CA LYS A 127 0.90 0.37 -2.21
C LYS A 127 1.58 -0.93 -1.83
N THR A 128 0.84 -2.05 -1.77
CA THR A 128 1.40 -3.38 -1.52
C THR A 128 2.42 -3.77 -2.59
N ALA A 129 2.11 -3.56 -3.87
CA ALA A 129 3.04 -3.79 -4.98
C ALA A 129 4.32 -2.93 -4.86
N GLN A 130 4.17 -1.65 -4.53
CA GLN A 130 5.29 -0.73 -4.33
C GLN A 130 6.18 -1.16 -3.15
N LYS A 131 5.58 -1.70 -2.08
CA LYS A 131 6.31 -2.22 -0.91
C LYS A 131 7.13 -3.44 -1.28
N TYR A 132 6.57 -4.39 -2.02
CA TYR A 132 7.34 -5.51 -2.55
C TYR A 132 8.53 -5.04 -3.42
N ARG A 133 8.29 -4.13 -4.38
CA ARG A 133 9.39 -3.59 -5.22
C ARG A 133 10.47 -2.90 -4.38
N SER A 134 10.08 -2.25 -3.29
CA SER A 134 11.04 -1.63 -2.35
C SER A 134 11.87 -2.68 -1.61
N LEU A 135 11.28 -3.82 -1.24
CA LEU A 135 12.01 -4.96 -0.64
C LEU A 135 12.96 -5.60 -1.65
N LYS A 136 12.52 -5.76 -2.91
CA LYS A 136 13.35 -6.30 -4.00
C LYS A 136 14.63 -5.50 -4.19
N LYS A 137 14.57 -4.16 -4.11
CA LYS A 137 15.74 -3.26 -4.20
C LYS A 137 16.81 -3.50 -3.12
N TRP A 138 16.50 -4.22 -2.04
CA TRP A 138 17.49 -4.54 -1.01
C TRP A 138 18.38 -5.73 -1.40
N ILE A 139 17.99 -6.49 -2.42
CA ILE A 139 18.77 -7.62 -2.95
C ILE A 139 19.70 -7.13 -4.05
N VAL A 140 20.99 -7.39 -3.92
CA VAL A 140 21.97 -7.13 -4.98
C VAL A 140 21.76 -8.11 -6.11
N GLY A 141 21.74 -7.63 -7.35
CA GLY A 141 21.51 -8.48 -8.52
C GLY A 141 20.07 -8.99 -8.61
N ALA A 142 19.09 -8.35 -7.95
CA ALA A 142 17.69 -8.77 -8.00
C ALA A 142 17.07 -8.80 -9.40
N GLU A 143 17.70 -8.14 -10.38
CA GLU A 143 17.29 -8.12 -11.79
C GLU A 143 17.67 -9.41 -12.53
N GLU A 144 18.72 -10.10 -12.10
CA GLU A 144 19.20 -11.37 -12.67
C GLU A 144 18.49 -12.58 -12.05
N LEU A 145 17.79 -12.38 -10.92
CA LEU A 145 17.09 -13.42 -10.20
C LEU A 145 15.65 -13.58 -10.71
N SER A 146 15.24 -14.84 -10.89
CA SER A 146 13.83 -15.17 -11.12
C SER A 146 12.95 -14.76 -9.92
N PHE A 147 11.68 -14.52 -10.16
CA PHE A 147 10.72 -14.14 -9.12
C PHE A 147 10.72 -15.12 -7.91
N PRO A 148 10.73 -16.46 -8.12
CA PRO A 148 10.87 -17.42 -7.01
C PRO A 148 12.22 -17.32 -6.27
N GLN A 149 13.33 -17.00 -6.94
CA GLN A 149 14.64 -16.81 -6.29
C GLN A 149 14.66 -15.55 -5.42
N VAL A 150 14.07 -14.45 -5.90
CA VAL A 150 13.89 -13.22 -5.13
C VAL A 150 13.08 -13.50 -3.86
N LEU A 151 11.94 -14.17 -3.99
CA LEU A 151 11.07 -14.50 -2.86
C LEU A 151 11.76 -15.43 -1.85
N ARG A 152 12.53 -16.42 -2.32
CA ARG A 152 13.34 -17.28 -1.42
C ARG A 152 14.38 -16.48 -0.64
N THR A 153 15.04 -15.52 -1.29
CA THR A 153 16.04 -14.65 -0.63
C THR A 153 15.38 -13.77 0.42
N LEU A 154 14.25 -13.13 0.07
CA LEU A 154 13.48 -12.34 1.04
C LEU A 154 12.96 -13.22 2.19
N ALA A 155 12.49 -14.43 1.93
CA ALA A 155 11.93 -15.30 2.97
C ALA A 155 12.98 -15.80 3.97
N LYS A 156 14.26 -15.85 3.59
CA LYS A 156 15.37 -16.11 4.52
C LYS A 156 15.57 -14.94 5.48
N GLU A 157 15.52 -13.71 4.97
CA GLU A 157 15.63 -12.49 5.79
C GLU A 157 14.44 -12.33 6.73
N PHE A 158 13.23 -12.56 6.22
CA PHE A 158 11.99 -12.56 6.99
C PHE A 158 11.64 -13.98 7.45
N SER A 159 12.59 -14.73 8.01
CA SER A 159 12.36 -16.13 8.41
C SER A 159 11.43 -16.27 9.63
N ALA A 160 11.47 -15.31 10.55
CA ALA A 160 10.63 -15.26 11.74
C ALA A 160 9.83 -13.95 11.80
N PRO A 161 8.64 -13.94 12.44
CA PRO A 161 7.93 -12.70 12.70
C PRO A 161 8.81 -11.81 13.60
N PRO A 162 8.90 -10.50 13.31
CA PRO A 162 9.71 -9.59 14.10
C PRO A 162 9.19 -9.50 15.53
N SER A 163 10.08 -9.69 16.50
CA SER A 163 9.79 -9.42 17.90
C SER A 163 9.51 -7.92 18.11
N PRO A 164 8.52 -7.54 18.95
CA PRO A 164 8.18 -6.14 19.21
C PRO A 164 9.33 -5.32 19.84
N SER A 165 10.39 -5.97 20.35
CA SER A 165 11.51 -5.30 21.03
C SER A 165 12.68 -4.88 20.11
N VAL A 166 12.70 -5.27 18.84
CA VAL A 166 13.87 -5.05 17.98
C VAL A 166 13.71 -3.75 17.17
N LYS A 167 14.52 -2.74 17.50
CA LYS A 167 14.68 -1.52 16.69
C LYS A 167 15.10 -1.93 15.27
N SER A 168 14.28 -1.57 14.29
CA SER A 168 14.46 -1.83 12.86
C SER A 168 15.87 -1.43 12.39
N HIS A 169 16.79 -2.38 12.32
CA HIS A 169 18.12 -2.19 11.75
C HIS A 169 17.98 -1.97 10.24
N ARG A 170 17.91 -0.71 9.84
CA ARG A 170 17.97 -0.29 8.46
C ARG A 170 19.42 -0.33 8.00
N LYS A 171 19.95 -1.52 7.70
CA LYS A 171 21.13 -1.75 6.83
C LYS A 171 21.50 -3.24 6.82
N LYS A 172 21.03 -3.95 5.80
CA LYS A 172 21.80 -5.04 5.21
C LYS A 172 21.45 -5.10 3.73
N ILE A 173 22.43 -4.81 2.90
CA ILE A 173 22.39 -5.14 1.49
C ILE A 173 22.32 -6.67 1.45
N LEU A 174 21.19 -7.24 1.01
CA LEU A 174 21.00 -8.69 0.93
C LEU A 174 21.87 -9.17 -0.23
N ARG A 175 23.00 -9.80 0.11
CA ARG A 175 23.83 -10.49 -0.89
C ARG A 175 23.21 -11.85 -1.16
N TYR A 176 22.89 -12.11 -2.43
CA TYR A 176 22.55 -13.44 -2.87
C TYR A 176 23.83 -14.29 -2.89
N GLU A 177 23.89 -15.35 -2.07
CA GLU A 177 24.95 -16.35 -2.18
C GLU A 177 24.57 -17.32 -3.30
N HIS A 178 25.25 -17.23 -4.44
CA HIS A 178 25.15 -18.19 -5.53
C HIS A 178 25.82 -19.51 -5.08
N LYS A 179 25.11 -20.34 -4.30
CA LYS A 179 25.55 -21.72 -4.08
C LYS A 179 25.25 -22.50 -5.35
N ALA A 180 26.27 -22.67 -6.18
CA ALA A 180 26.30 -23.67 -7.24
C ALA A 180 26.18 -25.06 -6.59
N GLN A 181 25.20 -25.83 -7.02
CA GLN A 181 25.16 -27.28 -6.91
C GLN A 181 24.89 -27.83 -8.31
#